data_AF-A0AAD1H0J3-F1
#
_entry.id   AF-A0AAD1H0J3-F1
#
_cell.length_a   1.000
_cell.length_b   1.000
_cell.length_c   1.000
_cell.angle_alpha   90.00
_cell.angle_beta   90.00
_cell.angle_gamma   90.00
#
_symmetry.space_group_name_H-M   'P 1'
#
loop_
_entity.id
_entity.type
_entity.pdbx_description
1 polymer ?
#
loop_
_entity_poly.entity_id
_entity_poly.type
_entity_poly.pdbx_seq_one_letter_code
_entity_poly.pdbx_strand_id
1 'polypeptide(L)'
;MVVDEPDRKSKLGAEVPSRRCDTGIFSQSRAGSQRRPDVVGGRKCPGISGSTTDIADDMRRYEFMQTHNYVTYEEFGRRFFEVAVTEARVAAAFSQIAGEEFQTGPIRQGPGGLARVSANVKIQQPQVTRNLGQMITFDIRIPLAIEMIVDLRLDKQRFMVDGEIALRASAHAAEPLLLVIDVGKPRPSDIMVHVAATSIRGELLRIVAGVDGEIRRYIAQHVANEIDSPQSQAAQVIDVAKELAAAWDSA
;
A
#
# COMPACT_ATOMS: atom_id res chain seq x y z
N MET A 1 42.01 32.04 -8.16
CA MET A 1 41.94 30.79 -8.95
C MET A 1 40.61 30.16 -8.58
N VAL A 2 39.50 30.46 -9.28
CA VAL A 2 39.14 30.01 -10.65
C VAL A 2 39.21 28.48 -10.68
N VAL A 3 38.13 27.70 -10.79
CA VAL A 3 37.12 27.78 -11.86
C VAL A 3 35.75 27.28 -11.38
N ASP A 4 34.71 28.05 -11.73
CA ASP A 4 33.29 27.72 -11.74
C ASP A 4 32.91 26.81 -12.93
N GLU A 5 31.81 26.09 -12.71
CA GLU A 5 30.84 25.43 -13.59
C GLU A 5 30.85 25.72 -15.11
N PRO A 6 30.64 24.69 -15.97
CA PRO A 6 30.21 24.89 -17.35
C PRO A 6 28.69 24.67 -17.54
N ASP A 7 28.05 25.76 -17.93
CA ASP A 7 26.73 25.97 -18.52
C ASP A 7 26.39 24.95 -19.65
N ARG A 8 25.41 24.07 -19.41
CA ARG A 8 24.89 23.11 -20.39
C ARG A 8 23.65 23.67 -21.08
N LYS A 9 23.87 24.46 -22.14
CA LYS A 9 22.83 24.82 -23.11
C LYS A 9 22.33 23.58 -23.85
N SER A 10 21.06 23.23 -23.70
CA SER A 10 20.32 22.46 -24.69
C SER A 10 18.98 23.15 -24.95
N LYS A 11 18.85 23.75 -26.13
CA LYS A 11 17.59 24.27 -26.65
C LYS A 11 16.88 23.15 -27.41
N LEU A 12 15.66 22.89 -26.97
CA LEU A 12 14.58 22.23 -27.69
C LEU A 12 14.37 22.83 -29.10
N GLY A 13 13.92 22.00 -30.03
CA GLY A 13 13.23 22.47 -31.25
C GLY A 13 13.27 21.50 -32.42
N ALA A 14 12.80 20.26 -32.27
CA ALA A 14 12.48 19.40 -33.40
C ALA A 14 11.06 19.73 -33.90
N GLU A 15 10.97 20.28 -35.11
CA GLU A 15 9.73 20.53 -35.85
C GLU A 15 8.97 19.22 -36.13
N VAL A 16 7.70 19.19 -35.72
CA VAL A 16 6.72 18.16 -36.11
C VAL A 16 5.85 18.75 -37.24
N PRO A 17 5.71 18.07 -38.39
CA PRO A 17 4.93 18.60 -39.51
C PRO A 17 3.43 18.49 -39.24
N SER A 18 2.75 19.63 -39.35
CA SER A 18 1.31 19.79 -39.22
C SER A 18 0.55 19.10 -40.37
N ARG A 19 -0.23 18.08 -40.04
CA ARG A 19 -1.26 17.55 -40.95
C ARG A 19 -2.57 18.30 -40.72
N ARG A 20 -2.91 19.19 -41.66
CA ARG A 20 -4.27 19.75 -41.82
C ARG A 20 -5.26 18.60 -42.01
N CYS A 21 -6.21 18.48 -41.09
CA CYS A 21 -7.50 17.88 -41.37
C CYS A 21 -8.50 19.03 -41.52
N ASP A 22 -8.88 19.34 -42.76
CA ASP A 22 -9.99 20.25 -43.04
C ASP A 22 -11.30 19.54 -42.64
N THR A 23 -11.79 19.84 -41.45
CA THR A 23 -13.17 19.53 -41.05
C THR A 23 -14.12 20.48 -41.77
N GLY A 24 -14.82 19.96 -42.77
CA GLY A 24 -15.96 20.61 -43.41
C GLY A 24 -17.10 20.80 -42.42
N ILE A 25 -17.37 22.06 -42.08
CA ILE A 25 -18.52 22.49 -41.28
C ILE A 25 -19.76 22.49 -42.17
N PHE A 26 -20.78 21.75 -41.72
CA PHE A 26 -22.16 21.80 -42.21
C PHE A 26 -22.77 23.18 -41.88
N SER A 27 -23.31 23.88 -42.88
CA SER A 27 -24.33 24.91 -42.66
C SER A 27 -25.46 24.77 -43.69
N GLN A 28 -26.68 24.76 -43.17
CA GLN A 28 -27.92 24.77 -43.95
C GLN A 28 -28.27 26.22 -44.33
N SER A 29 -28.78 26.46 -45.55
CA SER A 29 -30.10 27.08 -45.80
C SER A 29 -30.30 27.54 -47.27
N ARG A 30 -31.39 27.01 -47.85
CA ARG A 30 -32.37 27.55 -48.83
C ARG A 30 -31.97 28.07 -50.25
N ALA A 31 -32.67 27.42 -51.19
CA ALA A 31 -33.42 27.95 -52.34
C ALA A 31 -32.69 28.35 -53.63
N GLY A 32 -33.01 27.63 -54.72
CA GLY A 32 -32.94 28.16 -56.09
C GLY A 32 -32.30 27.23 -57.12
N SER A 33 -33.08 26.91 -58.16
CA SER A 33 -32.65 26.47 -59.49
C SER A 33 -32.24 24.99 -59.70
N GLN A 34 -33.14 24.25 -60.36
CA GLN A 34 -32.79 23.11 -61.20
C GLN A 34 -31.56 23.39 -62.07
N ARG A 35 -30.56 22.52 -62.00
CA ARG A 35 -29.72 22.13 -63.14
C ARG A 35 -29.16 20.73 -62.89
N ARG A 36 -29.51 19.79 -63.77
CA ARG A 36 -28.99 18.41 -63.80
C ARG A 36 -27.50 18.46 -64.19
N PRO A 37 -26.59 17.75 -63.51
CA PRO A 37 -25.28 17.45 -64.09
C PRO A 37 -25.39 16.20 -64.97
N ASP A 38 -24.92 16.34 -66.20
CA ASP A 38 -24.80 15.28 -67.19
C ASP A 38 -23.93 14.11 -66.67
N VAL A 39 -24.46 12.89 -66.77
CA VAL A 39 -23.71 11.65 -66.59
C VAL A 39 -22.89 11.42 -67.87
N VAL A 40 -21.65 11.89 -67.87
CA VAL A 40 -20.68 11.56 -68.92
C VAL A 40 -19.91 10.31 -68.54
N GLY A 41 -20.19 9.24 -69.30
CA GLY A 41 -19.18 8.35 -69.88
C GLY A 41 -18.17 7.71 -68.94
N GLY A 42 -18.39 6.43 -68.63
CA GLY A 42 -17.47 5.62 -67.86
C GLY A 42 -16.07 5.46 -68.49
N ARG A 43 -15.09 5.27 -67.62
CA ARG A 43 -13.92 4.43 -67.89
C ARG A 43 -13.82 3.39 -66.79
N LYS A 44 -14.05 2.14 -67.19
CA LYS A 44 -13.92 0.94 -66.37
C LYS A 44 -12.42 0.70 -66.17
N CYS A 45 -11.92 0.90 -64.94
CA CYS A 45 -10.58 0.44 -64.58
C CYS A 45 -10.56 -1.10 -64.63
N PRO A 46 -9.58 -1.73 -65.30
CA PRO A 46 -9.52 -3.18 -65.40
C PRO A 46 -8.92 -3.80 -64.13
N GLY A 47 -9.55 -4.88 -63.66
CA GLY A 47 -8.89 -5.98 -62.97
C GLY A 47 -8.47 -5.75 -61.52
N ILE A 48 -9.40 -5.91 -60.58
CA ILE A 48 -9.07 -6.54 -59.30
C ILE A 48 -9.90 -7.84 -59.24
N SER A 49 -9.35 -8.92 -59.78
CA SER A 49 -9.85 -10.27 -59.54
C SER A 49 -9.26 -10.76 -58.21
N GLY A 50 -9.73 -10.19 -57.11
CA GLY A 50 -9.58 -10.79 -55.78
C GLY A 50 -10.79 -11.69 -55.56
N SER A 51 -10.56 -12.96 -55.19
CA SER A 51 -11.66 -13.87 -54.86
C SER A 51 -12.41 -13.33 -53.64
N THR A 52 -13.73 -13.45 -53.61
CA THR A 52 -14.54 -13.05 -52.43
C THR A 52 -14.12 -13.82 -51.17
N THR A 53 -13.48 -14.98 -51.35
CA THR A 53 -12.89 -15.81 -50.29
C THR A 53 -11.66 -15.15 -49.65
N ASP A 54 -10.81 -14.47 -50.42
CA ASP A 54 -9.63 -13.77 -49.88
C ASP A 54 -10.01 -12.54 -49.05
N ILE A 55 -11.08 -11.83 -49.42
CA ILE A 55 -11.57 -10.66 -48.66
C ILE A 55 -12.22 -11.09 -47.34
N ALA A 56 -12.88 -12.25 -47.31
CA ALA A 56 -13.45 -12.81 -46.09
C ALA A 56 -12.36 -13.34 -45.13
N ASP A 57 -11.27 -13.90 -45.66
CA ASP A 57 -10.13 -14.36 -44.87
C ASP A 57 -9.24 -13.18 -44.39
N ASP A 58 -9.18 -12.09 -45.17
CA ASP A 58 -8.53 -10.83 -44.80
C ASP A 58 -9.37 -10.04 -43.75
N MET A 59 -10.70 -10.04 -43.86
CA MET A 59 -11.59 -9.48 -42.84
C MET A 59 -11.58 -10.28 -41.52
N ARG A 60 -11.47 -11.62 -41.57
CA ARG A 60 -11.26 -12.43 -40.35
C ARG A 60 -9.89 -12.17 -39.71
N ARG A 61 -8.88 -11.77 -40.49
CA ARG A 61 -7.57 -11.33 -39.96
C ARG A 61 -7.64 -9.95 -39.31
N TYR A 62 -8.54 -9.07 -39.77
CA TYR A 62 -8.78 -7.76 -39.13
C TYR A 62 -9.66 -7.82 -37.87
N GLU A 63 -10.49 -8.85 -37.71
CA GLU A 63 -11.28 -9.09 -36.48
C GLU A 63 -10.44 -9.53 -35.27
N PHE A 64 -9.15 -9.84 -35.45
CA PHE A 64 -8.26 -10.26 -34.37
C PHE A 64 -7.46 -9.12 -33.71
N MET A 65 -7.74 -7.85 -34.05
CA MET A 65 -6.87 -6.73 -33.66
C MET A 65 -7.41 -5.79 -32.58
N GLN A 66 -8.43 -6.16 -31.79
CA GLN A 66 -8.72 -5.46 -30.52
C GLN A 66 -9.09 -6.42 -29.38
N THR A 67 -8.15 -7.29 -29.00
CA THR A 67 -8.33 -8.27 -27.92
C THR A 67 -8.19 -7.68 -26.50
N HIS A 68 -8.20 -6.36 -26.34
CA HIS A 68 -8.00 -5.70 -25.06
C HIS A 68 -9.20 -4.84 -24.69
N ASN A 69 -9.72 -5.05 -23.49
CA ASN A 69 -10.74 -4.19 -22.91
C ASN A 69 -10.05 -3.00 -22.22
N TYR A 70 -10.18 -1.81 -22.80
CA TYR A 70 -9.58 -0.60 -22.25
C TYR A 70 -10.41 -0.05 -21.08
N VAL A 71 -9.74 0.40 -20.03
CA VAL A 71 -10.34 1.03 -18.85
C VAL A 71 -9.81 2.45 -18.68
N THR A 72 -10.52 3.29 -17.91
CA THR A 72 -10.01 4.62 -17.55
C THR A 72 -8.79 4.50 -16.66
N TYR A 73 -7.95 5.55 -16.62
CA TYR A 73 -6.79 5.59 -15.72
C TYR A 73 -7.18 5.48 -14.25
N GLU A 74 -8.33 6.04 -13.87
CA GLU A 74 -8.88 5.95 -12.52
C GLU A 74 -9.22 4.50 -12.15
N GLU A 75 -9.94 3.79 -13.04
CA GLU A 75 -10.30 2.38 -12.83
C GLU A 75 -9.06 1.48 -12.81
N PHE A 76 -8.09 1.74 -13.69
CA PHE A 76 -6.81 1.05 -13.68
C PHE A 76 -6.08 1.24 -12.35
N GLY A 77 -5.97 2.49 -11.88
CA GLY A 77 -5.31 2.81 -10.60
C GLY A 77 -5.98 2.11 -9.42
N ARG A 78 -7.31 2.09 -9.38
CA ARG A 78 -8.06 1.40 -8.32
C ARG A 78 -7.77 -0.10 -8.31
N ARG A 79 -7.86 -0.77 -9.47
CA ARG A 79 -7.54 -2.19 -9.61
C ARG A 79 -6.07 -2.49 -9.29
N PHE A 80 -5.17 -1.61 -9.69
CA PHE A 80 -3.75 -1.73 -9.36
C PHE A 80 -3.55 -1.76 -7.84
N PHE A 81 -4.15 -0.83 -7.10
CA PHE A 81 -4.08 -0.82 -5.64
C PHE A 81 -4.68 -2.07 -5.00
N GLU A 82 -5.79 -2.58 -5.54
CA GLU A 82 -6.40 -3.84 -5.10
C GLU A 82 -5.43 -5.03 -5.26
N VAL A 83 -4.66 -5.10 -6.35
CA VAL A 83 -3.70 -6.20 -6.58
C VAL A 83 -2.38 -5.98 -5.85
N ALA A 84 -1.85 -4.74 -5.85
CA ALA A 84 -0.53 -4.43 -5.35
C ALA A 84 -0.43 -4.46 -3.81
N VAL A 85 -1.50 -4.10 -3.11
CA VAL A 85 -1.49 -3.95 -1.64
C VAL A 85 -2.15 -5.13 -0.93
N THR A 86 -1.52 -6.29 -0.97
CA THR A 86 -2.03 -7.51 -0.32
C THR A 86 -1.76 -7.56 1.18
N GLU A 87 -2.57 -8.31 1.93
CA GLU A 87 -2.33 -8.62 3.36
C GLU A 87 -0.94 -9.21 3.62
N ALA A 88 -0.49 -10.15 2.77
CA ALA A 88 0.80 -10.80 2.93
C ALA A 88 1.98 -9.82 2.84
N ARG A 89 1.91 -8.83 1.93
CA ARG A 89 2.92 -7.78 1.80
C ARG A 89 2.96 -6.87 3.03
N VAL A 90 1.79 -6.48 3.52
CA VAL A 90 1.69 -5.66 4.75
C VAL A 90 2.23 -6.46 5.93
N ALA A 91 1.81 -7.72 6.11
CA ALA A 91 2.32 -8.59 7.17
C ALA A 91 3.84 -8.80 7.09
N ALA A 92 4.40 -8.94 5.89
CA ALA A 92 5.84 -9.06 5.68
C ALA A 92 6.60 -7.79 6.10
N ALA A 93 6.05 -6.61 5.84
CA ALA A 93 6.64 -5.34 6.29
C ALA A 93 6.72 -5.26 7.83
N PHE A 94 5.70 -5.76 8.53
CA PHE A 94 5.68 -5.83 10.00
C PHE A 94 6.45 -7.03 10.59
N SER A 95 6.88 -7.98 9.77
CA SER A 95 7.60 -9.18 10.26
C SER A 95 8.98 -8.84 10.83
N GLN A 96 9.54 -7.68 10.52
CA GLN A 96 10.80 -7.22 11.09
C GLN A 96 10.67 -6.87 12.59
N ILE A 97 9.48 -6.42 13.01
CA ILE A 97 9.13 -6.14 14.41
C ILE A 97 8.80 -7.44 15.16
N ALA A 98 8.33 -8.46 14.43
CA ALA A 98 8.01 -9.77 15.00
C ALA A 98 9.28 -10.52 15.42
N GLY A 99 9.25 -11.16 16.59
CA GLY A 99 10.39 -11.87 17.16
C GLY A 99 11.29 -11.01 18.04
N GLU A 100 11.05 -9.71 18.14
CA GLU A 100 11.70 -8.87 19.15
C GLU A 100 11.29 -9.27 20.56
N GLU A 101 12.27 -9.27 21.44
CA GLU A 101 12.09 -9.43 22.88
C GLU A 101 12.66 -8.20 23.59
N PHE A 102 11.88 -7.59 24.47
CA PHE A 102 12.34 -6.45 25.26
C PHE A 102 11.86 -6.54 26.70
N GLN A 103 12.63 -5.91 27.60
CA GLN A 103 12.36 -5.94 29.03
C GLN A 103 11.85 -4.59 29.51
N THR A 104 10.72 -4.64 30.21
CA THR A 104 10.25 -3.53 31.05
C THR A 104 10.96 -3.63 32.40
N GLY A 105 11.67 -2.55 32.78
CA GLY A 105 12.45 -2.48 34.01
C GLY A 105 11.60 -2.66 35.27
N PRO A 106 12.23 -2.91 36.44
CA PRO A 106 11.49 -3.22 37.66
C PRO A 106 10.65 -2.04 38.15
N ILE A 107 9.33 -2.17 38.05
CA ILE A 107 8.32 -1.22 38.52
C ILE A 107 8.03 -1.52 40.00
N ARG A 108 8.16 -0.52 40.88
CA ARG A 108 7.82 -0.70 42.30
C ARG A 108 6.30 -0.60 42.47
N GLN A 109 5.70 -1.60 43.11
CA GLN A 109 4.27 -1.60 43.43
C GLN A 109 3.92 -2.09 44.84
N GLY A 110 2.71 -1.76 45.27
CA GLY A 110 2.14 -2.13 46.57
C GLY A 110 2.50 -1.18 47.71
N PRO A 111 1.91 -1.36 48.92
CA PRO A 111 2.18 -0.53 50.09
C PRO A 111 3.67 -0.52 50.42
N GLY A 112 4.29 0.67 50.46
CA GLY A 112 5.73 0.82 50.73
C GLY A 112 6.68 0.35 49.61
N GLY A 113 6.17 0.06 48.40
CA GLY A 113 6.99 -0.40 47.27
C GLY A 113 7.66 -1.75 47.52
N LEU A 114 6.96 -2.64 48.23
CA LEU A 114 7.45 -3.96 48.62
C LEU A 114 7.54 -4.93 47.43
N ALA A 115 6.72 -4.74 46.39
CA ALA A 115 6.78 -5.54 45.18
C ALA A 115 7.62 -4.84 44.08
N ARG A 116 8.43 -5.60 43.36
CA ARG A 116 9.03 -5.19 42.09
C ARG A 116 8.47 -6.07 40.97
N VAL A 117 8.04 -5.46 39.88
CA VAL A 117 7.50 -6.17 38.73
C VAL A 117 8.38 -5.89 37.52
N SER A 118 8.87 -6.95 36.90
CA SER A 118 9.55 -6.91 35.61
C SER A 118 8.74 -7.71 34.60
N ALA A 119 8.76 -7.30 33.34
CA ALA A 119 8.13 -8.10 32.28
C ALA A 119 9.05 -8.19 31.07
N ASN A 120 9.23 -9.40 30.55
CA ASN A 120 9.85 -9.66 29.25
C ASN A 120 8.72 -9.87 28.23
N VAL A 121 8.70 -9.03 27.20
CA VAL A 121 7.64 -9.00 26.19
C VAL A 121 8.22 -9.55 24.89
N LYS A 122 7.56 -10.58 24.35
CA LYS A 122 7.85 -11.15 23.04
C LYS A 122 6.76 -10.79 22.06
N ILE A 123 7.14 -10.13 20.97
CA ILE A 123 6.24 -9.79 19.87
C ILE A 123 6.10 -11.01 18.94
N GLN A 124 4.87 -11.46 18.71
CA GLN A 124 4.60 -12.59 17.81
C GLN A 124 4.23 -12.13 16.41
N GLN A 125 3.95 -13.09 15.52
CA GLN A 125 3.65 -12.81 14.12
C GLN A 125 2.33 -12.03 13.98
N PRO A 126 2.34 -10.88 13.27
CA PRO A 126 1.14 -10.09 13.02
C PRO A 126 0.12 -10.85 12.16
N GLN A 127 -1.15 -10.69 12.49
CA GLN A 127 -2.29 -11.08 11.68
C GLN A 127 -2.86 -9.84 11.03
N VAL A 128 -3.03 -9.84 9.70
CA VAL A 128 -3.49 -8.68 8.94
C VAL A 128 -4.78 -9.02 8.23
N THR A 129 -5.79 -8.20 8.43
CA THR A 129 -7.07 -8.27 7.70
C THR A 129 -7.21 -7.02 6.85
N ARG A 130 -7.49 -7.21 5.55
CA ARG A 130 -7.68 -6.11 4.61
C ARG A 130 -9.15 -5.77 4.45
N ASN A 131 -9.44 -4.48 4.45
CA ASN A 131 -10.76 -3.94 4.16
C ASN A 131 -10.73 -3.15 2.85
N LEU A 132 -11.63 -3.49 1.94
CA LEU A 132 -11.80 -2.79 0.66
C LEU A 132 -12.89 -1.73 0.79
N GLY A 133 -12.68 -0.57 0.16
CA GLY A 133 -13.61 0.55 0.20
C GLY A 133 -13.20 1.67 -0.74
N GLN A 134 -13.49 2.90 -0.36
CA GLN A 134 -12.94 4.09 -1.02
C GLN A 134 -11.42 4.19 -0.83
N MET A 135 -10.93 3.75 0.33
CA MET A 135 -9.53 3.59 0.67
C MET A 135 -9.31 2.17 1.16
N ILE A 136 -8.19 1.56 0.78
CA ILE A 136 -7.81 0.25 1.30
C ILE A 136 -7.22 0.46 2.68
N THR A 137 -7.80 -0.20 3.68
CA THR A 137 -7.32 -0.16 5.05
C THR A 137 -6.99 -1.56 5.54
N PHE A 138 -6.20 -1.63 6.61
CA PHE A 138 -5.74 -2.86 7.22
C PHE A 138 -5.97 -2.79 8.73
N ASP A 139 -6.60 -3.83 9.26
CA ASP A 139 -6.61 -4.11 10.69
C ASP A 139 -5.48 -5.09 10.99
N ILE A 140 -4.55 -4.68 11.84
CA ILE A 140 -3.34 -5.44 12.16
C ILE A 140 -3.41 -5.82 13.63
N ARG A 141 -3.33 -7.11 13.91
CA ARG A 141 -3.41 -7.69 15.26
C ARG A 141 -2.11 -8.40 15.56
N ILE A 142 -1.38 -7.94 16.58
CA ILE A 142 -0.07 -8.48 16.94
C ILE A 142 -0.16 -9.13 18.31
N PRO A 143 -0.15 -10.47 18.40
CA PRO A 143 -0.15 -11.16 19.69
C PRO A 143 1.17 -10.94 20.43
N LEU A 144 1.09 -10.86 21.75
CA LEU A 144 2.22 -10.70 22.66
C LEU A 144 2.26 -11.86 23.65
N ALA A 145 3.44 -12.41 23.90
CA ALA A 145 3.69 -13.27 25.05
C ALA A 145 4.50 -12.48 26.08
N ILE A 146 3.98 -12.36 27.30
CA ILE A 146 4.58 -11.54 28.35
C ILE A 146 4.94 -12.46 29.52
N GLU A 147 6.24 -12.65 29.75
CA GLU A 147 6.75 -13.28 30.96
C GLU A 147 6.92 -12.22 32.04
N MET A 148 6.09 -12.28 33.09
CA MET A 148 6.11 -11.35 34.19
C MET A 148 6.76 -11.96 35.43
N ILE A 149 7.63 -11.21 36.09
CA ILE A 149 8.30 -11.59 37.33
C ILE A 149 7.90 -10.60 38.42
N VAL A 150 7.25 -11.10 39.47
CA VAL A 150 6.89 -10.33 40.66
C VAL A 150 7.79 -10.74 41.82
N ASP A 151 8.62 -9.82 42.29
CA ASP A 151 9.55 -9.98 43.41
C ASP A 151 8.99 -9.28 44.65
N LEU A 152 8.68 -10.05 45.69
CA LEU A 152 8.15 -9.58 46.98
C LEU A 152 9.23 -9.56 48.08
N ARG A 153 10.50 -9.44 47.70
CA ARG A 153 11.72 -9.55 48.53
C ARG A 153 12.01 -10.95 49.07
N LEU A 154 11.00 -11.61 49.64
CA LEU A 154 11.12 -12.96 50.20
C LEU A 154 10.91 -14.05 49.14
N ASP A 155 10.15 -13.73 48.10
CA ASP A 155 9.73 -14.68 47.09
C ASP A 155 9.63 -14.01 45.71
N LYS A 156 9.97 -14.76 44.66
CA LYS A 156 9.90 -14.35 43.26
C LYS A 156 8.98 -15.28 42.50
N GLN A 157 7.88 -14.72 42.00
CA GLN A 157 6.86 -15.47 41.27
C GLN A 157 6.91 -15.10 39.79
N ARG A 158 6.74 -16.11 38.93
CA ARG A 158 6.71 -15.95 37.47
C ARG A 158 5.32 -16.22 36.94
N PHE A 159 4.88 -15.42 35.98
CA PHE A 159 3.57 -15.50 35.36
C PHE A 159 3.70 -15.36 33.86
N MET A 160 2.90 -16.14 33.12
CA MET A 160 2.70 -15.92 31.70
C MET A 160 1.40 -15.15 31.51
N VAL A 161 1.47 -14.09 30.73
CA VAL A 161 0.36 -13.18 30.42
C VAL A 161 0.32 -13.02 28.91
N ASP A 162 -0.86 -13.15 28.33
CA ASP A 162 -1.05 -12.90 26.92
C ASP A 162 -1.41 -11.43 26.72
N GLY A 163 -0.99 -10.86 25.60
CA GLY A 163 -1.35 -9.51 25.21
C GLY A 163 -1.62 -9.42 23.73
N GLU A 164 -2.12 -8.26 23.31
CA GLU A 164 -2.42 -8.00 21.92
C GLU A 164 -2.28 -6.50 21.63
N ILE A 165 -1.72 -6.19 20.47
CA ILE A 165 -1.67 -4.83 19.91
C ILE A 165 -2.61 -4.76 18.72
N ALA A 166 -3.49 -3.77 18.71
CA ALA A 166 -4.34 -3.45 17.57
C ALA A 166 -3.80 -2.20 16.85
N LEU A 167 -3.34 -2.37 15.61
CA LEU A 167 -2.91 -1.28 14.75
C LEU A 167 -3.85 -1.15 13.55
N ARG A 168 -3.85 0.04 12.96
CA ARG A 168 -4.53 0.31 11.69
C ARG A 168 -3.54 0.91 10.71
N ALA A 169 -3.64 0.46 9.46
CA ALA A 169 -2.89 1.05 8.36
C ALA A 169 -3.81 1.39 7.19
N SER A 170 -3.40 2.36 6.38
CA SER A 170 -4.12 2.81 5.20
C SER A 170 -3.17 2.91 4.02
N ALA A 171 -3.61 2.45 2.84
CA ALA A 171 -2.83 2.58 1.63
C ALA A 171 -3.18 3.88 0.90
N HIS A 172 -2.15 4.67 0.60
CA HIS A 172 -2.26 5.95 -0.08
C HIS A 172 -1.46 5.94 -1.39
N ALA A 173 -2.03 6.56 -2.42
CA ALA A 173 -1.27 7.03 -3.56
C ALA A 173 -0.71 8.41 -3.24
N ALA A 174 0.58 8.62 -3.49
CA ALA A 174 1.24 9.90 -3.29
C ALA A 174 2.06 10.29 -4.53
N GLU A 175 2.31 11.59 -4.70
CA GLU A 175 3.16 12.10 -5.77
C GLU A 175 4.63 11.63 -5.57
N PRO A 176 5.39 11.39 -6.66
CA PRO A 176 4.96 11.44 -8.07
C PRO A 176 4.26 10.15 -8.55
N LEU A 177 4.56 9.00 -7.95
CA LEU A 177 3.87 7.71 -8.18
C LEU A 177 4.23 6.73 -7.06
N LEU A 178 4.09 7.18 -5.82
CA LEU A 178 4.43 6.43 -4.62
C LEU A 178 3.20 5.71 -4.08
N LEU A 179 3.42 4.48 -3.63
CA LEU A 179 2.47 3.74 -2.82
C LEU A 179 2.97 3.78 -1.37
N VAL A 180 2.19 4.42 -0.50
CA VAL A 180 2.54 4.62 0.91
C VAL A 180 1.56 3.86 1.79
N ILE A 181 2.09 3.01 2.66
CA ILE A 181 1.32 2.39 3.73
C ILE A 181 1.48 3.25 4.98
N ASP A 182 0.49 4.09 5.24
CA ASP A 182 0.45 4.91 6.45
C ASP A 182 0.01 4.05 7.63
N VAL A 183 0.86 3.92 8.64
CA VAL A 183 0.63 3.08 9.81
C VAL A 183 0.37 3.97 11.02
N GLY A 184 -0.81 3.83 11.61
CA GLY A 184 -1.15 4.55 12.84
C GLY A 184 -0.28 4.09 14.00
N LYS A 185 0.34 5.05 14.72
CA LYS A 185 1.12 4.77 15.92
C LYS A 185 0.22 4.25 17.05
N PRO A 186 0.59 3.16 17.74
CA PRO A 186 -0.22 2.64 18.84
C PRO A 186 -0.25 3.63 19.99
N ARG A 187 -1.44 3.76 20.59
CA ARG A 187 -1.63 4.35 21.91
C ARG A 187 -1.66 3.24 22.95
N PRO A 188 -1.45 3.55 24.23
CA PRO A 188 -1.61 2.56 25.30
C PRO A 188 -3.02 1.93 25.33
N SER A 189 -4.05 2.64 24.85
CA SER A 189 -5.42 2.12 24.72
C SER A 189 -5.58 1.05 23.64
N ASP A 190 -4.65 0.98 22.69
CA ASP A 190 -4.68 0.03 21.58
C ASP A 190 -3.99 -1.30 21.96
N ILE A 191 -3.54 -1.41 23.20
CA ILE A 191 -2.85 -2.59 23.72
C ILE A 191 -3.72 -3.23 24.81
N MET A 192 -4.02 -4.50 24.61
CA MET A 192 -4.73 -5.32 25.59
C MET A 192 -3.74 -6.24 26.28
N VAL A 193 -3.88 -6.37 27.60
CA VAL A 193 -3.08 -7.29 28.42
C VAL A 193 -4.08 -8.17 29.17
N HIS A 194 -4.06 -9.46 28.88
CA HIS A 194 -4.98 -10.46 29.41
C HIS A 194 -4.31 -11.25 30.53
N VAL A 195 -4.64 -10.87 31.75
CA VAL A 195 -4.17 -11.56 32.95
C VAL A 195 -5.19 -12.62 33.35
N ALA A 196 -4.90 -13.89 33.11
CA ALA A 196 -5.79 -14.97 33.52
C ALA A 196 -5.85 -15.07 35.06
N ALA A 197 -7.05 -15.07 35.64
CA ALA A 197 -7.22 -15.19 37.09
C ALA A 197 -6.64 -16.50 37.64
N THR A 198 -6.60 -17.56 36.84
CA THR A 198 -6.02 -18.85 37.23
C THR A 198 -4.49 -18.81 37.32
N SER A 199 -3.83 -17.93 36.56
CA SER A 199 -2.37 -17.82 36.62
C SER A 199 -1.89 -17.01 37.82
N ILE A 200 -2.77 -16.21 38.46
CA ILE A 200 -2.39 -15.29 39.53
C ILE A 200 -3.13 -15.57 40.84
N ARG A 201 -2.38 -15.70 41.93
CA ARG A 201 -2.95 -15.75 43.29
C ARG A 201 -3.64 -14.42 43.61
N GLY A 202 -4.85 -14.46 44.17
CA GLY A 202 -5.69 -13.27 44.36
C GLY A 202 -5.03 -12.08 45.08
N GLU A 203 -4.08 -12.31 45.98
CA GLU A 203 -3.30 -11.25 46.65
C GLU A 203 -2.41 -10.46 45.67
N LEU A 204 -1.85 -11.12 44.66
CA LEU A 204 -0.96 -10.52 43.67
C LEU A 204 -1.71 -9.85 42.52
N LEU A 205 -3.01 -10.14 42.35
CA LEU A 205 -3.83 -9.54 41.30
C LEU A 205 -3.83 -8.02 41.38
N ARG A 206 -3.86 -7.44 42.59
CA ARG A 206 -3.81 -5.97 42.78
C ARG A 206 -2.48 -5.35 42.34
N ILE A 207 -1.38 -6.08 42.53
CA ILE A 207 -0.05 -5.62 42.13
C ILE A 207 0.03 -5.65 40.60
N VAL A 208 -0.37 -6.76 39.98
CA VAL A 208 -0.33 -6.93 38.51
C VAL A 208 -1.31 -6.00 37.80
N ALA A 209 -2.54 -5.87 38.30
CA ALA A 209 -3.54 -4.93 37.77
C ALA A 209 -3.13 -3.46 37.95
N GLY A 210 -2.15 -3.15 38.80
CA GLY A 210 -1.58 -1.81 38.91
C GLY A 210 -0.39 -1.56 37.98
N VAL A 211 0.10 -2.59 37.28
CA VAL A 211 1.26 -2.54 36.38
C VAL A 211 0.87 -2.60 34.91
N ASP A 212 -0.33 -3.12 34.60
CA ASP A 212 -0.87 -3.25 33.25
C ASP A 212 -0.77 -1.95 32.43
N GLY A 213 -1.10 -0.79 33.02
CA GLY A 213 -1.04 0.51 32.37
C GLY A 213 0.37 0.94 31.99
N GLU A 214 1.35 0.62 32.84
CA GLU A 214 2.75 0.96 32.59
C GLU A 214 3.35 0.04 31.53
N ILE A 215 3.00 -1.24 31.55
CA ILE A 215 3.34 -2.20 30.49
C ILE A 215 2.76 -1.72 29.16
N ARG A 216 1.46 -1.39 29.09
CA ARG A 216 0.83 -0.84 27.88
C ARG A 216 1.53 0.41 27.39
N ARG A 217 1.89 1.33 28.29
CA ARG A 217 2.62 2.56 27.95
C ARG A 217 3.98 2.27 27.32
N TYR A 218 4.75 1.37 27.94
CA TYR A 218 6.08 1.01 27.44
C TYR A 218 6.01 0.30 26.08
N ILE A 219 5.12 -0.67 25.94
CA ILE A 219 4.91 -1.39 24.67
C ILE A 219 4.50 -0.40 23.55
N ALA A 220 3.55 0.51 23.82
CA ALA A 220 3.13 1.52 22.84
C ALA A 220 4.31 2.37 22.37
N GLN A 221 5.14 2.83 23.31
CA GLN A 221 6.30 3.64 23.01
C GLN A 221 7.36 2.88 22.21
N HIS A 222 7.63 1.62 22.58
CA HIS A 222 8.57 0.75 21.87
C HIS A 222 8.13 0.54 20.42
N VAL A 223 6.87 0.14 20.20
CA VAL A 223 6.34 -0.10 18.86
C VAL A 223 6.26 1.19 18.03
N ALA A 224 5.91 2.32 18.64
CA ALA A 224 5.91 3.61 17.94
C ALA A 224 7.32 3.99 17.45
N ASN A 225 8.36 3.77 18.28
CA ASN A 225 9.73 4.01 17.88
C ASN A 225 10.19 3.08 16.75
N GLU A 226 9.75 1.82 16.77
CA GLU A 226 10.10 0.87 15.73
C GLU A 226 9.40 1.18 14.40
N ILE A 227 8.15 1.64 14.44
CA ILE A 227 7.44 2.16 13.25
C ILE A 227 8.17 3.39 12.68
N ASP A 228 8.75 4.23 13.53
CA ASP A 228 9.52 5.42 13.12
C ASP A 228 10.96 5.08 12.67
N SER A 229 11.39 3.83 12.76
CA SER A 229 12.74 3.44 12.36
C SER A 229 12.94 3.69 10.85
N PRO A 230 14.12 4.15 10.39
CA PRO A 230 14.34 4.43 8.98
C PRO A 230 14.08 3.23 8.06
N GLN A 231 14.33 2.02 8.58
CA GLN A 231 14.09 0.78 7.87
C GLN A 231 12.59 0.48 7.73
N SER A 232 11.81 0.68 8.79
CA SER A 232 10.35 0.56 8.75
C SER A 232 9.71 1.58 7.80
N GLN A 233 10.18 2.83 7.84
CA GLN A 233 9.72 3.90 6.95
C GLN A 233 10.02 3.59 5.48
N ALA A 234 11.21 3.06 5.17
CA ALA A 234 11.56 2.65 3.82
C ALA A 234 10.69 1.48 3.32
N ALA A 235 10.30 0.55 4.20
CA ALA A 235 9.41 -0.56 3.85
C ALA A 235 7.94 -0.15 3.64
N GLN A 236 7.53 1.00 4.20
CA GLN A 236 6.19 1.56 4.02
C GLN A 236 5.99 2.29 2.69
N VAL A 237 7.08 2.66 2.01
CA VAL A 237 7.05 3.45 0.77
C VAL A 237 7.58 2.63 -0.40
N ILE A 238 6.73 2.43 -1.41
CA ILE A 238 7.09 1.75 -2.66
C ILE A 238 7.07 2.77 -3.80
N ASP A 239 8.21 2.91 -4.47
CA ASP A 239 8.34 3.71 -5.69
C ASP A 239 7.95 2.87 -6.91
N VAL A 240 6.69 3.00 -7.33
CA VAL A 240 6.14 2.20 -8.44
C VAL A 240 6.82 2.53 -9.76
N ALA A 241 7.22 3.80 -9.97
CA ALA A 241 7.87 4.21 -11.20
C ALA A 241 9.24 3.54 -11.35
N LYS A 242 10.00 3.48 -10.26
CA LYS A 242 11.30 2.79 -10.22
C LYS A 242 11.17 1.30 -10.49
N GLU A 243 10.23 0.62 -9.84
CA GLU A 243 10.00 -0.82 -10.03
C GLU A 243 9.58 -1.14 -11.48
N LEU A 244 8.72 -0.29 -12.07
CA LEU A 244 8.28 -0.45 -13.45
C LEU A 244 9.42 -0.21 -14.46
N ALA A 245 10.26 0.81 -14.24
CA ALA A 245 11.42 1.07 -15.07
C ALA A 245 12.39 -0.12 -15.05
N ALA A 246 12.70 -0.66 -13.85
CA ALA A 246 13.55 -1.84 -13.72
C ALA A 246 12.99 -3.06 -14.44
N ALA A 247 11.67 -3.27 -14.39
CA ALA A 247 11.02 -4.38 -15.10
C ALA A 247 11.18 -4.26 -16.62
N TRP A 248 11.00 -3.06 -17.20
CA TRP A 248 11.20 -2.84 -18.63
C TRP A 248 12.64 -2.91 -19.09
N ASP A 249 13.58 -2.42 -18.28
CA ASP A 249 15.01 -2.49 -18.60
C ASP A 249 15.54 -3.94 -18.56
N SER A 250 14.82 -4.84 -17.86
CA SER A 250 15.14 -6.27 -17.76
C SER A 250 14.47 -7.15 -18.81
N ALA A 251 13.55 -6.60 -19.61
CA ALA A 251 12.77 -7.31 -20.64
C ALA A 251 13.43 -7.22 -22.02
#